data_AF-A0A0D9XNV9-F1
#
_entry.id   AF-A0A0D9XNV9-F1
#
_cell.length_a   1.000
_cell.length_b   1.000
_cell.length_c   1.000
_cell.angle_alpha   90.00
_cell.angle_beta   90.00
_cell.angle_gamma   90.00
#
_symmetry.space_group_name_H-M   'P 1'
#
loop_
_entity.id
_entity.type
_entity.pdbx_description
1 polymer ?
#
loop_
_entity_poly.entity_id
_entity_poly.type
_entity_poly.pdbx_seq_one_letter_code
_entity_poly.pdbx_strand_id
1 'polypeptide(L)'
;MQVTVFPSSPAAAPRCLRPRLSSTLLRPSPLPASIRYRPVPPACCSCGSAVTMADWAGTGTHAVSRREPEGERFVEVVVVRHGETSWNASRIVQGQMDPELNEIGRRQAVVVARRLSREARPAAVYSSDLKRAAETAEIIAKACGVSNLLLNEALRERHMGHLQGLKWDDAVNENPGVFKGFDIFEIKKDLDFDERNHELPGGGESLNQLSERCVSYLSKVAQDQSRLAYQIFMYYSLLFMENSEPEDVYPDVASTGERVIVVSHGAAIMELWRHTDPPNNSVRRKIPNTSLNIFRISSATGQWILEKCGDVAHLSQNDFLENAFGGDGASA
;
A
#
# COMPACT_ATOMS: atom_id res chain seq x y z
N MET A 1 16.71 29.02 -71.57
CA MET A 1 15.39 29.62 -71.31
C MET A 1 15.29 29.88 -69.81
N GLN A 2 15.47 31.14 -69.42
CA GLN A 2 15.26 31.65 -68.08
C GLN A 2 13.77 31.97 -67.90
N VAL A 3 13.20 31.66 -66.74
CA VAL A 3 12.14 32.47 -66.17
C VAL A 3 12.55 32.78 -64.73
N THR A 4 12.90 34.04 -64.56
CA THR A 4 13.15 34.80 -63.33
C THR A 4 11.89 34.98 -62.50
N VAL A 5 11.98 34.92 -61.18
CA VAL A 5 11.25 35.82 -60.26
C VAL A 5 12.10 36.08 -59.00
N PHE A 6 12.38 37.35 -58.74
CA PHE A 6 13.00 37.90 -57.51
C PHE A 6 11.91 38.57 -56.63
N PRO A 7 12.20 39.00 -55.39
CA PRO A 7 11.37 38.70 -54.23
C PRO A 7 10.44 39.86 -53.83
N SER A 8 9.42 39.54 -53.04
CA SER A 8 8.57 40.51 -52.35
C SER A 8 8.50 40.20 -50.85
N SER A 9 9.11 41.07 -50.06
CA SER A 9 8.72 41.42 -48.68
C SER A 9 8.17 42.86 -48.73
N PRO A 10 7.46 43.41 -47.73
CA PRO A 10 7.11 42.86 -46.41
C PRO A 10 5.62 43.05 -46.02
N ALA A 11 5.14 42.34 -45.00
CA ALA A 11 4.01 42.81 -44.19
C ALA A 11 4.16 42.31 -42.75
N ALA A 12 4.24 43.26 -41.82
CA ALA A 12 4.43 43.05 -40.40
C ALA A 12 3.22 42.36 -39.75
N ALA A 13 3.47 41.29 -38.99
CA ALA A 13 2.51 40.71 -38.08
C ALA A 13 2.57 41.41 -36.71
N PRO A 14 1.42 41.57 -36.01
CA PRO A 14 1.30 42.44 -34.85
C PRO A 14 2.01 41.88 -33.62
N ARG A 15 2.69 42.78 -32.89
CA ARG A 15 3.28 42.56 -31.57
C ARG A 15 2.19 42.20 -30.56
N CYS A 16 2.09 40.93 -30.19
CA CYS A 16 1.36 40.54 -28.98
C CYS A 16 2.15 40.95 -27.74
N LEU A 17 1.55 41.88 -27.00
CA LEU A 17 1.96 42.36 -25.69
C LEU A 17 2.06 41.19 -24.70
N ARG A 18 3.28 40.94 -24.20
CA ARG A 18 3.50 40.09 -23.03
C ARG A 18 3.05 40.86 -21.77
N PRO A 19 2.18 40.30 -20.92
CA PRO A 19 1.93 40.88 -19.61
C PRO A 19 3.19 40.76 -18.76
N ARG A 20 3.72 41.91 -18.31
CA ARG A 20 4.69 41.99 -17.22
C ARG A 20 3.97 41.61 -15.93
N LEU A 21 4.20 40.39 -15.43
CA LEU A 21 3.90 40.07 -14.04
C LEU A 21 5.18 40.29 -13.22
N SER A 22 5.04 41.25 -12.30
CA SER A 22 6.04 41.70 -11.35
C SER A 22 6.59 40.54 -10.53
N SER A 23 7.91 40.47 -10.49
CA SER A 23 8.67 39.64 -9.57
C SER A 23 8.50 40.15 -8.14
N THR A 24 7.69 39.49 -7.34
CA THR A 24 7.75 39.60 -5.87
C THR A 24 7.96 38.19 -5.32
N LEU A 25 9.24 37.80 -5.30
CA LEU A 25 9.71 36.58 -4.63
C LEU A 25 9.55 36.78 -3.11
N LEU A 26 8.47 36.27 -2.53
CA LEU A 26 8.42 35.99 -1.11
C LEU A 26 9.29 34.76 -0.85
N ARG A 27 10.54 35.01 -0.43
CA ARG A 27 11.42 33.97 0.13
C ARG A 27 10.75 33.36 1.37
N PRO A 28 10.70 32.03 1.52
CA PRO A 28 10.37 31.43 2.81
C PRO A 28 11.47 31.76 3.82
N SER A 29 11.08 32.31 4.97
CA SER A 29 11.97 32.58 6.10
C SER A 29 12.58 31.27 6.63
N PRO A 30 13.87 31.24 7.01
CA PRO A 30 14.48 30.07 7.62
C PRO A 30 13.87 29.78 9.00
N LEU A 31 13.55 28.52 9.26
CA LEU A 31 13.14 28.03 10.58
C LEU A 31 14.25 28.33 11.61
N PRO A 32 13.93 28.86 12.81
CA PRO A 32 14.94 29.05 13.83
C PRO A 32 15.43 27.70 14.34
N ALA A 33 16.74 27.52 14.28
CA ALA A 33 17.44 26.42 14.93
C ALA A 33 17.34 26.54 16.46
N SER A 34 17.35 25.38 17.13
CA SER A 34 17.46 25.14 18.58
C SER A 34 16.17 25.16 19.41
N ILE A 35 15.45 24.04 19.39
CA ILE A 35 14.74 23.57 20.59
C ILE A 35 15.56 22.39 21.12
N ARG A 36 16.30 22.62 22.21
CA ARG A 36 16.97 21.55 22.95
C ARG A 36 15.88 20.71 23.61
N TYR A 37 15.72 19.46 23.19
CA TYR A 37 14.90 18.47 23.90
C TYR A 37 15.47 18.30 25.33
N ARG A 38 14.70 18.70 26.34
CA ARG A 38 14.93 18.22 27.70
C ARG A 38 14.31 16.82 27.82
N PRO A 39 15.00 15.82 28.37
CA PRO A 39 14.38 14.53 28.65
C PRO A 39 13.31 14.71 29.73
N VAL A 40 12.12 14.13 29.48
CA VAL A 40 11.05 14.01 30.47
C VAL A 40 11.46 12.93 31.48
N PRO A 41 11.40 13.17 32.81
CA PRO A 41 11.74 12.15 33.79
C PRO A 41 10.65 11.05 33.82
N PRO A 42 10.99 9.79 34.14
CA PRO A 42 9.99 8.73 34.25
C PRO A 42 9.03 9.04 35.40
N ALA A 43 7.74 8.85 35.13
CA ALA A 43 6.66 9.07 36.10
C ALA A 43 6.88 8.19 37.34
N CYS A 44 6.89 8.83 38.50
CA CYS A 44 6.97 8.19 39.80
C CYS A 44 5.61 7.54 40.10
N CYS A 45 5.59 6.22 40.25
CA CYS A 45 4.47 5.47 40.81
C CYS A 45 4.34 5.79 42.30
N SER A 46 3.38 6.63 42.71
CA SER A 46 2.68 6.53 44.01
C SER A 46 1.82 7.76 44.30
N CYS A 47 0.52 7.62 44.16
CA CYS A 47 -0.43 8.14 45.14
C CYS A 47 -1.80 7.45 44.92
N GLY A 48 -2.11 6.50 45.77
CA GLY A 48 -3.47 5.99 45.90
C GLY A 48 -4.34 7.01 46.64
N SER A 49 -5.62 7.05 46.28
CA SER A 49 -6.71 7.26 47.22
C SER A 49 -7.98 6.73 46.57
N ALA A 50 -8.53 5.70 47.22
CA ALA A 50 -9.82 5.13 46.90
C ALA A 50 -10.92 6.17 47.12
N VAL A 51 -11.81 6.33 46.15
CA VAL A 51 -13.10 6.99 46.36
C VAL A 51 -14.18 5.96 46.06
N THR A 52 -14.91 5.57 47.10
CA THR A 52 -16.03 4.65 47.07
C THR A 52 -17.22 5.27 46.33
N MET A 53 -17.78 4.54 45.38
CA MET A 53 -19.02 4.88 44.67
C MET A 53 -20.24 4.69 45.59
N ALA A 54 -20.87 5.79 46.01
CA ALA A 54 -22.26 5.82 46.43
C ALA A 54 -22.85 7.21 46.14
N ASP A 55 -24.04 7.21 45.53
CA ASP A 55 -25.02 8.29 45.47
C ASP A 55 -24.78 9.49 44.53
N TRP A 56 -25.24 9.34 43.28
CA TRP A 56 -25.99 10.40 42.60
C TRP A 56 -26.95 9.81 41.55
N ALA A 57 -28.19 9.54 41.98
CA ALA A 57 -29.31 9.35 41.08
C ALA A 57 -29.73 10.72 40.52
N GLY A 58 -29.42 10.96 39.25
CA GLY A 58 -29.80 12.18 38.53
C GLY A 58 -30.19 11.84 37.09
N THR A 59 -31.48 12.00 36.80
CA THR A 59 -32.12 11.83 35.50
C THR A 59 -31.54 12.77 34.44
N GLY A 60 -31.09 12.22 33.31
CA GLY A 60 -30.61 12.99 32.16
C GLY A 60 -29.97 12.08 31.11
N THR A 61 -30.79 11.39 30.31
CA THR A 61 -30.32 10.52 29.23
C THR A 61 -29.87 11.34 28.02
N HIS A 62 -28.65 11.85 28.07
CA HIS A 62 -27.80 11.95 26.88
C HIS A 62 -26.56 11.11 27.16
N ALA A 63 -26.66 9.83 26.80
CA ALA A 63 -25.55 8.91 26.84
C ALA A 63 -24.55 9.33 25.77
N VAL A 64 -23.66 10.25 26.13
CA VAL A 64 -22.36 10.36 25.46
C VAL A 64 -21.67 9.03 25.73
N SER A 65 -21.67 8.15 24.73
CA SER A 65 -20.92 6.91 24.75
C SER A 65 -19.45 7.26 24.94
N ARG A 66 -19.00 7.24 26.20
CA ARG A 66 -17.59 7.06 26.52
C ARG A 66 -17.24 5.65 26.04
N ARG A 67 -16.77 5.54 24.79
CA ARG A 67 -16.04 4.34 24.38
C ARG A 67 -14.75 4.32 25.21
N GLU A 68 -14.66 3.35 26.10
CA GLU A 68 -13.45 2.99 26.83
C GLU A 68 -12.24 2.96 25.87
N PRO A 69 -11.08 3.56 26.21
CA PRO A 69 -9.88 3.52 25.36
C PRO A 69 -9.11 2.18 25.46
N GLU A 70 -9.64 1.18 26.17
CA GLU A 70 -8.98 -0.11 26.45
C GLU A 70 -9.28 -1.22 25.42
N GLY A 71 -9.79 -0.88 24.23
CA GLY A 71 -9.94 -1.82 23.13
C GLY A 71 -8.64 -2.00 22.33
N GLU A 72 -8.32 -3.23 21.93
CA GLU A 72 -7.22 -3.51 21.00
C GLU A 72 -7.42 -2.74 19.68
N ARG A 73 -6.46 -1.87 19.33
CA ARG A 73 -6.49 -1.08 18.09
C ARG A 73 -5.84 -1.83 16.94
N PHE A 74 -6.53 -1.86 15.82
CA PHE A 74 -6.08 -2.52 14.59
C PHE A 74 -5.84 -1.49 13.49
N VAL A 75 -4.83 -1.76 12.66
CA VAL A 75 -4.65 -1.09 11.37
C VAL A 75 -5.07 -2.03 10.26
N GLU A 76 -6.04 -1.61 9.45
CA GLU A 76 -6.43 -2.23 8.20
C GLU A 76 -5.37 -1.96 7.13
N VAL A 77 -4.77 -3.02 6.62
CA VAL A 77 -3.79 -2.99 5.54
C VAL A 77 -4.41 -3.66 4.31
N VAL A 78 -4.75 -2.85 3.32
CA VAL A 78 -5.34 -3.31 2.05
C VAL A 78 -4.23 -3.49 1.03
N VAL A 79 -3.84 -4.73 0.78
CA VAL A 79 -2.78 -5.08 -0.18
C VAL A 79 -3.39 -5.42 -1.55
N VAL A 80 -2.96 -4.68 -2.56
CA VAL A 80 -3.41 -4.79 -3.95
C VAL A 80 -2.28 -5.38 -4.80
N ARG A 81 -2.57 -6.42 -5.59
CA ARG A 81 -1.62 -6.86 -6.64
C ARG A 81 -1.58 -5.82 -7.76
N HIS A 82 -0.41 -5.48 -8.28
CA HIS A 82 -0.29 -4.61 -9.45
C HIS A 82 -1.16 -5.09 -10.66
N GLY A 83 -1.49 -4.17 -11.57
CA GLY A 83 -2.16 -4.49 -12.84
C GLY A 83 -1.31 -5.36 -13.77
N GLU A 84 -1.94 -5.94 -14.79
CA GLU A 84 -1.25 -6.79 -15.77
C GLU A 84 -0.11 -6.08 -16.53
N THR A 85 0.96 -6.81 -16.81
CA THR A 85 2.03 -6.42 -17.73
C THR A 85 2.06 -7.35 -18.96
N SER A 86 2.74 -6.95 -20.04
CA SER A 86 2.94 -7.84 -21.20
C SER A 86 3.67 -9.14 -20.85
N TRP A 87 4.49 -9.12 -19.81
CA TRP A 87 5.19 -10.29 -19.29
C TRP A 87 4.25 -11.22 -18.52
N ASN A 88 3.27 -10.70 -17.78
CA ASN A 88 2.22 -11.54 -17.18
C ASN A 88 1.41 -12.29 -18.23
N ALA A 89 0.97 -11.57 -19.28
CA ALA A 89 0.19 -12.14 -20.38
C ALA A 89 0.99 -13.21 -21.15
N SER A 90 2.29 -12.99 -21.33
CA SER A 90 3.19 -13.89 -22.06
C SER A 90 3.80 -15.00 -21.18
N ARG A 91 3.37 -15.14 -19.92
CA ARG A 91 3.94 -16.06 -18.92
C ARG A 91 5.46 -15.93 -18.73
N ILE A 92 6.00 -14.71 -18.79
CA ILE A 92 7.44 -14.47 -18.57
C ILE A 92 7.66 -14.18 -17.08
N VAL A 93 8.62 -14.87 -16.48
CA VAL A 93 9.02 -14.68 -15.09
C VAL A 93 9.62 -13.28 -14.92
N GLN A 94 8.97 -12.42 -14.13
CA GLN A 94 9.41 -11.04 -13.94
C GLN A 94 10.43 -10.90 -12.82
N GLY A 95 10.12 -11.46 -11.64
CA GLY A 95 10.86 -11.14 -10.42
C GLY A 95 10.98 -9.63 -10.22
N GLN A 96 12.21 -9.16 -10.02
CA GLN A 96 12.51 -7.73 -9.86
C GLN A 96 12.89 -7.03 -11.17
N MET A 97 12.76 -7.70 -12.33
CA MET A 97 12.74 -6.99 -13.61
C MET A 97 11.55 -6.04 -13.64
N ASP A 98 11.67 -4.97 -14.43
CA ASP A 98 10.80 -3.80 -14.30
C ASP A 98 9.96 -3.50 -15.55
N PRO A 99 9.15 -4.46 -16.05
CA PRO A 99 8.22 -4.18 -17.12
C PRO A 99 7.10 -3.25 -16.63
N GLU A 100 6.67 -2.38 -17.53
CA GLU A 100 5.54 -1.48 -17.30
C GLU A 100 4.21 -2.24 -17.36
N LEU A 101 3.14 -1.62 -16.82
CA LEU A 101 1.79 -2.11 -17.08
C LEU A 101 1.56 -2.18 -18.59
N ASN A 102 0.69 -3.09 -19.04
CA ASN A 102 0.11 -3.01 -20.37
C ASN A 102 -1.20 -2.19 -20.32
N GLU A 103 -1.87 -2.01 -21.46
CA GLU A 103 -3.11 -1.23 -21.50
C GLU A 103 -4.22 -1.86 -20.65
N ILE A 104 -4.29 -3.19 -20.63
CA ILE A 104 -5.21 -3.97 -19.80
C ILE A 104 -4.96 -3.69 -18.31
N GLY A 105 -3.70 -3.73 -17.87
CA GLY A 105 -3.28 -3.46 -16.50
C GLY A 105 -3.58 -2.04 -16.04
N ARG A 106 -3.43 -1.04 -16.92
CA ARG A 106 -3.85 0.34 -16.60
C ARG A 106 -5.35 0.45 -16.38
N ARG A 107 -6.15 -0.22 -17.21
CA ARG A 107 -7.60 -0.23 -17.03
C ARG A 107 -8.01 -0.97 -15.75
N GLN A 108 -7.36 -2.10 -15.44
CA GLN A 108 -7.54 -2.80 -14.15
C GLN A 108 -7.24 -1.85 -12.98
N ALA A 109 -6.11 -1.14 -13.02
CA ALA A 109 -5.71 -0.19 -11.99
C ALA A 109 -6.75 0.93 -11.79
N VAL A 110 -7.34 1.45 -12.87
CA VAL A 110 -8.43 2.44 -12.80
C VAL A 110 -9.68 1.87 -12.14
N VAL A 111 -10.05 0.62 -12.45
CA VAL A 111 -11.25 -0.02 -11.87
C VAL A 111 -11.08 -0.26 -10.37
N VAL A 112 -9.94 -0.80 -9.94
CA VAL A 112 -9.67 -1.02 -8.50
C VAL A 112 -9.55 0.30 -7.75
N ALA A 113 -8.94 1.34 -8.35
CA ALA A 113 -8.86 2.67 -7.77
C ALA A 113 -10.25 3.29 -7.53
N ARG A 114 -11.17 3.15 -8.50
CA ARG A 114 -12.57 3.59 -8.37
C ARG A 114 -13.32 2.83 -7.28
N ARG A 115 -13.02 1.55 -7.07
CA ARG A 115 -13.61 0.79 -5.96
C ARG A 115 -13.13 1.33 -4.63
N LEU A 116 -11.81 1.46 -4.47
CA LEU A 116 -11.17 1.90 -3.22
C LEU A 116 -11.54 3.35 -2.86
N SER A 117 -11.76 4.23 -3.84
CA SER A 117 -12.15 5.62 -3.61
C SER A 117 -13.58 5.79 -3.05
N ARG A 118 -14.38 4.72 -3.02
CA ARG A 118 -15.73 4.71 -2.43
C ARG A 118 -15.76 4.14 -1.00
N GLU A 119 -14.61 3.74 -0.49
CA GLU A 119 -14.43 3.21 0.85
C GLU A 119 -13.76 4.27 1.75
N ALA A 120 -13.49 3.95 3.02
CA ALA A 120 -12.83 4.88 3.94
C ALA A 120 -11.50 5.38 3.36
N ARG A 121 -11.25 6.69 3.38
CA ARG A 121 -10.03 7.26 2.80
C ARG A 121 -8.79 6.74 3.55
N PRO A 122 -7.80 6.14 2.88
CA PRO A 122 -6.61 5.65 3.57
C PRO A 122 -5.71 6.82 4.00
N ALA A 123 -4.96 6.63 5.09
CA ALA A 123 -4.02 7.62 5.59
C ALA A 123 -2.78 7.77 4.68
N ALA A 124 -2.39 6.69 4.01
CA ALA A 124 -1.27 6.64 3.09
C ALA A 124 -1.45 5.52 2.06
N VAL A 125 -0.73 5.64 0.94
CA VAL A 125 -0.54 4.58 -0.03
C VAL A 125 0.94 4.20 -0.01
N TYR A 126 1.23 2.91 0.10
CA TYR A 126 2.57 2.34 0.01
C TYR A 126 2.66 1.53 -1.27
N SER A 127 3.84 1.46 -1.87
CA SER A 127 4.05 0.61 -3.04
C SER A 127 5.47 0.08 -3.12
N SER A 128 5.63 -1.05 -3.80
CA SER A 128 6.91 -1.35 -4.44
C SER A 128 7.29 -0.25 -5.42
N ASP A 129 8.57 0.02 -5.50
CA ASP A 129 9.16 0.96 -6.46
C ASP A 129 9.27 0.41 -7.90
N LEU A 130 8.94 -0.86 -8.14
CA LEU A 130 8.85 -1.40 -9.51
C LEU A 130 7.69 -0.73 -10.25
N LYS A 131 7.93 -0.26 -11.48
CA LYS A 131 7.03 0.56 -12.30
C LYS A 131 5.60 0.06 -12.32
N ARG A 132 5.38 -1.25 -12.53
CA ARG A 132 4.04 -1.85 -12.55
C ARG A 132 3.25 -1.62 -11.26
N ALA A 133 3.92 -1.70 -10.11
CA ALA A 133 3.31 -1.46 -8.80
C ALA A 133 3.22 0.04 -8.51
N ALA A 134 4.28 0.80 -8.79
CA ALA A 134 4.30 2.26 -8.62
C ALA A 134 3.19 2.93 -9.43
N GLU A 135 3.04 2.62 -10.72
CA GLU A 135 1.99 3.16 -11.59
C GLU A 135 0.58 2.78 -11.09
N THR A 136 0.38 1.52 -10.66
CA THR A 136 -0.89 1.09 -10.06
C THR A 136 -1.20 1.91 -8.79
N ALA A 137 -0.20 2.15 -7.94
CA ALA A 137 -0.33 2.92 -6.71
C ALA A 137 -0.60 4.40 -6.95
N GLU A 138 0.03 5.00 -7.97
CA GLU A 138 -0.23 6.40 -8.38
C GLU A 138 -1.69 6.59 -8.81
N ILE A 139 -2.23 5.65 -9.59
CA ILE A 139 -3.64 5.68 -10.02
C ILE A 139 -4.58 5.58 -8.81
N ILE A 140 -4.28 4.70 -7.85
CA ILE A 140 -5.04 4.56 -6.61
C ILE A 140 -4.95 5.81 -5.74
N ALA A 141 -3.74 6.32 -5.49
CA ALA A 141 -3.51 7.50 -4.65
C ALA A 141 -4.26 8.72 -5.20
N LYS A 142 -4.22 8.93 -6.53
CA LYS A 142 -4.97 9.99 -7.20
C LYS A 142 -6.48 9.84 -7.03
N ALA A 143 -7.03 8.64 -7.21
CA ALA A 143 -8.46 8.40 -7.08
C ALA A 143 -8.96 8.55 -5.62
N CYS A 144 -8.14 8.16 -4.65
CA CYS A 144 -8.45 8.28 -3.22
C CYS A 144 -8.18 9.69 -2.66
N GLY A 145 -7.58 10.61 -3.44
CA GLY A 145 -7.23 11.95 -2.99
C GLY A 145 -6.14 11.97 -1.92
N VAL A 146 -5.16 11.06 -2.01
CA VAL A 146 -4.08 10.91 -1.03
C VAL A 146 -2.76 11.36 -1.65
N SER A 147 -2.09 12.31 -1.02
CA SER A 147 -0.77 12.81 -1.45
C SER A 147 0.41 12.01 -0.87
N ASN A 148 0.17 11.22 0.18
CA ASN A 148 1.19 10.45 0.87
C ASN A 148 1.38 9.07 0.20
N LEU A 149 2.02 9.07 -0.97
CA LEU A 149 2.46 7.86 -1.67
C LEU A 149 3.93 7.59 -1.35
N LEU A 150 4.22 6.44 -0.73
CA LEU A 150 5.58 6.04 -0.35
C LEU A 150 6.02 4.78 -1.10
N LEU A 151 7.15 4.87 -1.78
CA LEU A 151 7.76 3.72 -2.46
C LEU A 151 8.78 3.04 -1.55
N ASN A 152 8.84 1.71 -1.56
CA ASN A 152 9.79 0.96 -0.76
C ASN A 152 10.19 -0.38 -1.40
N GLU A 153 11.49 -0.68 -1.39
CA GLU A 153 12.04 -1.92 -1.96
C GLU A 153 11.59 -3.18 -1.21
N ALA A 154 11.27 -3.07 0.08
CA ALA A 154 10.78 -4.21 0.88
C ALA A 154 9.46 -4.79 0.36
N LEU A 155 8.72 -4.03 -0.47
CA LEU A 155 7.48 -4.46 -1.12
C LEU A 155 7.70 -5.06 -2.51
N ARG A 156 8.93 -5.14 -3.02
CA ARG A 156 9.25 -5.73 -4.34
C ARG A 156 8.83 -7.20 -4.44
N GLU A 157 8.65 -7.68 -5.66
CA GLU A 157 8.50 -9.11 -5.93
C GLU A 157 9.77 -9.88 -5.50
N ARG A 158 9.65 -11.21 -5.33
CA ARG A 158 10.81 -12.09 -5.12
C ARG A 158 11.88 -11.82 -6.17
N HIS A 159 13.15 -11.68 -5.78
CA HIS A 159 14.22 -11.70 -6.77
C HIS A 159 14.35 -13.10 -7.36
N MET A 160 14.14 -13.22 -8.67
CA MET A 160 14.01 -14.52 -9.33
C MET A 160 15.32 -15.06 -9.89
N GLY A 161 16.43 -14.34 -9.65
CA GLY A 161 17.77 -14.75 -10.08
C GLY A 161 17.83 -14.98 -11.59
N HIS A 162 18.46 -16.08 -12.01
CA HIS A 162 18.57 -16.46 -13.42
C HIS A 162 17.24 -16.77 -14.12
N LEU A 163 16.14 -16.94 -13.37
CA LEU A 163 14.85 -17.25 -13.97
C LEU A 163 14.17 -16.01 -14.59
N GLN A 164 14.60 -14.80 -14.23
CA GLN A 164 14.03 -13.56 -14.74
C GLN A 164 14.17 -13.46 -16.26
N GLY A 165 13.08 -13.13 -16.95
CA GLY A 165 13.04 -12.97 -18.40
C GLY A 165 12.81 -14.27 -19.18
N LEU A 166 12.85 -15.43 -18.52
CA LEU A 166 12.49 -16.69 -19.15
C LEU A 166 10.96 -16.84 -19.23
N LYS A 167 10.47 -17.44 -20.31
CA LYS A 167 9.09 -17.94 -20.31
C LYS A 167 8.98 -19.06 -19.28
N TRP A 168 7.85 -19.10 -18.59
CA TRP A 168 7.59 -20.05 -17.53
C TRP A 168 7.88 -21.49 -17.95
N ASP A 169 7.37 -21.90 -19.11
CA ASP A 169 7.50 -23.27 -19.59
C ASP A 169 8.96 -23.62 -19.92
N ASP A 170 9.71 -22.68 -20.51
CA ASP A 170 11.14 -22.85 -20.80
C ASP A 170 11.94 -22.93 -19.51
N ALA A 171 11.62 -22.07 -18.55
CA ALA A 171 12.28 -22.01 -17.27
C ALA A 171 12.11 -23.33 -16.47
N VAL A 172 10.89 -23.90 -16.46
CA VAL A 172 10.58 -25.23 -15.88
C VAL A 172 11.41 -26.34 -16.53
N ASN A 173 11.52 -26.30 -17.86
CA ASN A 173 12.22 -27.34 -18.62
C ASN A 173 13.74 -27.26 -18.50
N GLU A 174 14.31 -26.06 -18.53
CA GLU A 174 15.77 -25.85 -18.49
C GLU A 174 16.36 -26.06 -17.09
N ASN A 175 15.59 -25.77 -16.03
CA ASN A 175 16.07 -25.85 -14.66
C ASN A 175 15.06 -26.55 -13.73
N PRO A 176 14.72 -27.83 -13.95
CA PRO A 176 13.67 -28.54 -13.20
C PRO A 176 13.99 -28.66 -11.70
N GLY A 177 15.26 -28.68 -11.30
CA GLY A 177 15.66 -28.68 -9.88
C GLY A 177 15.40 -27.34 -9.19
N VAL A 178 15.70 -26.23 -9.87
CA VAL A 178 15.41 -24.87 -9.38
C VAL A 178 13.90 -24.62 -9.37
N PHE A 179 13.18 -25.16 -10.37
CA PHE A 179 11.73 -25.10 -10.44
C PHE A 179 10.99 -25.99 -9.45
N LYS A 180 11.56 -27.11 -8.99
CA LYS A 180 11.01 -27.82 -7.82
C LYS A 180 11.04 -26.94 -6.57
N GLY A 181 12.02 -26.02 -6.47
CA GLY A 181 12.07 -24.91 -5.52
C GLY A 181 11.32 -23.64 -5.97
N PHE A 182 10.54 -23.72 -7.05
CA PHE A 182 9.62 -22.66 -7.50
C PHE A 182 8.15 -23.09 -7.42
N ASP A 183 7.91 -24.40 -7.56
CA ASP A 183 6.66 -25.09 -7.28
C ASP A 183 6.29 -25.06 -5.78
N ILE A 184 6.97 -24.25 -4.96
CA ILE A 184 6.67 -23.98 -3.55
C ILE A 184 5.41 -23.10 -3.36
N PHE A 185 4.70 -22.76 -4.44
CA PHE A 185 3.27 -22.44 -4.32
C PHE A 185 2.44 -23.68 -3.96
N GLU A 186 2.97 -24.89 -4.16
CA GLU A 186 2.50 -26.06 -3.41
C GLU A 186 2.83 -25.89 -1.94
N ILE A 187 1.77 -25.76 -1.15
CA ILE A 187 1.83 -26.00 0.29
C ILE A 187 2.02 -27.50 0.48
N LYS A 188 3.27 -27.96 0.36
CA LYS A 188 3.63 -29.28 0.85
C LYS A 188 3.70 -29.18 2.37
N LYS A 189 2.86 -29.97 3.02
CA LYS A 189 2.64 -30.00 4.48
C LYS A 189 3.94 -30.25 5.27
N ASP A 190 4.95 -30.80 4.60
CA ASP A 190 6.18 -31.31 5.20
C ASP A 190 7.46 -30.71 4.56
N LEU A 191 7.38 -29.55 3.89
CA LEU A 191 8.60 -28.83 3.53
C LEU A 191 9.26 -28.34 4.82
N ASP A 192 10.43 -28.89 5.11
CA ASP A 192 11.25 -28.45 6.24
C ASP A 192 11.51 -26.94 6.11
N PHE A 193 11.58 -26.24 7.25
CA PHE A 193 11.87 -24.80 7.29
C PHE A 193 13.17 -24.47 6.54
N ASP A 194 14.09 -25.44 6.51
CA ASP A 194 15.38 -25.38 5.83
C ASP A 194 15.25 -25.26 4.29
N GLU A 195 14.20 -25.83 3.68
CA GLU A 195 14.02 -25.77 2.22
C GLU A 195 13.55 -24.39 1.73
N ARG A 196 12.85 -23.62 2.57
CA ARG A 196 12.39 -22.25 2.23
C ARG A 196 13.50 -21.21 2.30
N ASN A 197 14.62 -21.55 2.94
CA ASN A 197 15.79 -20.70 3.06
C ASN A 197 16.74 -20.81 1.87
N HIS A 198 16.41 -21.61 0.87
CA HIS A 198 17.25 -21.77 -0.33
C HIS A 198 17.13 -20.57 -1.27
N GLU A 199 18.25 -19.87 -1.46
CA GLU A 199 18.39 -18.81 -2.47
C GLU A 199 18.36 -19.39 -3.88
N LEU A 200 17.75 -18.66 -4.83
CA LEU A 200 17.76 -19.08 -6.23
C LEU A 200 19.11 -18.68 -6.87
N PRO A 201 19.66 -19.49 -7.81
CA PRO A 201 20.88 -19.13 -8.52
C PRO A 201 20.79 -17.77 -9.22
N GLY A 202 21.92 -17.07 -9.31
CA GLY A 202 21.96 -15.72 -9.91
C GLY A 202 21.58 -14.60 -8.95
N GLY A 203 21.83 -14.78 -7.65
CA GLY A 203 21.46 -13.82 -6.61
C GLY A 203 19.96 -13.72 -6.38
N GLY A 204 19.21 -14.79 -6.65
CA GLY A 204 17.79 -14.85 -6.38
C GLY A 204 17.49 -15.08 -4.91
N GLU A 205 16.35 -14.58 -4.49
CA GLU A 205 15.94 -14.52 -3.10
C GLU A 205 15.34 -15.85 -2.64
N SER A 206 15.56 -16.24 -1.39
CA SER A 206 14.82 -17.34 -0.76
C SER A 206 13.38 -16.91 -0.41
N LEU A 207 12.49 -17.85 -0.09
CA LEU A 207 11.16 -17.46 0.38
C LEU A 207 11.21 -16.83 1.77
N ASN A 208 12.13 -17.29 2.63
CA ASN A 208 12.29 -16.72 3.97
C ASN A 208 12.75 -15.26 3.91
N GLN A 209 13.71 -14.92 3.03
CA GLN A 209 14.15 -13.54 2.82
C GLN A 209 13.00 -12.63 2.35
N LEU A 210 12.23 -13.10 1.36
CA LEU A 210 11.04 -12.38 0.87
C LEU A 210 10.03 -12.15 2.00
N SER A 211 9.71 -13.21 2.74
CA SER A 211 8.76 -13.19 3.86
C SER A 211 9.21 -12.23 4.94
N GLU A 212 10.48 -12.33 5.37
CA GLU A 212 11.05 -11.48 6.41
C GLU A 212 10.95 -10.00 6.03
N ARG A 213 11.39 -9.62 4.83
CA ARG A 213 11.38 -8.19 4.45
C ARG A 213 9.98 -7.63 4.29
N CYS A 214 9.03 -8.37 3.69
CA CYS A 214 7.70 -7.83 3.42
C CYS A 214 6.85 -7.76 4.69
N VAL A 215 6.91 -8.80 5.54
CA VAL A 215 6.19 -8.85 6.83
C VAL A 215 6.76 -7.83 7.80
N SER A 216 8.10 -7.74 7.93
CA SER A 216 8.75 -6.77 8.81
C SER A 216 8.38 -5.34 8.43
N TYR A 217 8.42 -5.03 7.14
CA TYR A 217 8.06 -3.69 6.65
C TYR A 217 6.59 -3.34 6.92
N LEU A 218 5.66 -4.23 6.63
CA LEU A 218 4.23 -3.96 6.87
C LEU A 218 3.85 -3.92 8.35
N SER A 219 4.52 -4.72 9.18
CA SER A 219 4.37 -4.64 10.65
C SER A 219 4.82 -3.27 11.15
N LYS A 220 5.96 -2.77 10.64
CA LYS A 220 6.43 -1.41 10.93
C LYS A 220 5.45 -0.34 10.46
N VAL A 221 4.92 -0.47 9.24
CA VAL A 221 3.90 0.46 8.72
C VAL A 221 2.69 0.51 9.65
N ALA A 222 2.15 -0.63 10.09
CA ALA A 222 1.03 -0.65 11.02
C ALA A 222 1.35 0.02 12.37
N GLN A 223 2.54 -0.23 12.92
CA GLN A 223 2.98 0.42 14.16
C GLN A 223 3.11 1.93 14.00
N ASP A 224 3.73 2.40 12.91
CA ASP A 224 3.91 3.82 12.62
C ASP A 224 2.56 4.54 12.43
N GLN A 225 1.60 3.89 11.77
CA GLN A 225 0.25 4.43 11.56
C GLN A 225 -0.55 4.50 12.85
N SER A 226 -0.52 3.45 13.67
CA SER A 226 -1.19 3.47 14.98
C SER A 226 -0.58 4.54 15.90
N ARG A 227 0.75 4.69 15.90
CA ARG A 227 1.44 5.74 16.65
C ARG A 227 1.03 7.13 16.19
N LEU A 228 0.95 7.36 14.87
CA LEU A 228 0.51 8.64 14.32
C LEU A 228 -0.94 8.94 14.71
N ALA A 229 -1.84 7.96 14.60
CA ALA A 229 -3.24 8.10 15.02
C ALA A 229 -3.35 8.47 16.52
N TYR A 230 -2.57 7.81 17.38
CA TYR A 230 -2.52 8.11 18.81
C TYR A 230 -1.99 9.53 19.08
N GLN A 231 -0.93 9.95 18.40
CA GLN A 231 -0.38 11.30 18.55
C GLN A 231 -1.37 12.38 18.13
N ILE A 232 -2.08 12.18 17.01
CA ILE A 232 -3.15 13.08 16.57
C ILE A 232 -4.26 13.14 17.62
N PHE A 233 -4.74 11.98 18.08
CA PHE A 233 -5.78 11.90 19.10
C PHE A 233 -5.40 12.64 20.39
N MET A 234 -4.17 12.44 20.90
CA MET A 234 -3.68 13.11 22.11
C MET A 234 -3.55 14.62 21.91
N TYR A 235 -3.06 15.06 20.75
CA TYR A 235 -2.93 16.49 20.45
C TYR A 235 -4.28 17.22 20.47
N TYR A 236 -5.29 16.67 19.78
CA TYR A 236 -6.63 17.27 19.77
C TYR A 236 -7.33 17.17 21.14
N SER A 237 -7.08 16.10 21.90
CA SER A 237 -7.63 15.96 23.26
C SER A 237 -7.06 17.03 24.21
N LEU A 238 -5.77 17.36 24.09
CA LEU A 238 -5.14 18.43 24.87
C LEU A 238 -5.66 19.82 24.47
N LEU A 239 -5.77 20.09 23.16
CA LEU A 239 -6.34 21.35 22.66
C LEU A 239 -7.78 21.60 23.14
N PHE A 240 -8.58 20.54 23.26
CA PHE A 240 -9.96 20.63 23.75
C PHE A 240 -10.04 20.99 25.24
N MET A 241 -9.11 20.51 26.06
CA MET A 241 -9.06 20.86 27.49
C MET A 241 -8.69 22.34 27.71
N GLU A 242 -8.09 23.01 26.71
CA GLU A 242 -7.70 24.42 26.77
C GLU A 242 -8.74 25.39 26.16
N ASN A 243 -9.67 24.93 25.32
CA ASN A 243 -10.66 25.77 24.64
C ASN A 243 -12.09 25.24 24.81
N SER A 244 -12.92 25.95 25.58
CA SER A 244 -14.27 25.54 26.01
C SER A 244 -15.41 25.85 25.03
N GLU A 245 -15.15 26.01 23.74
CA GLU A 245 -16.19 26.29 22.73
C GLU A 245 -16.28 25.11 21.74
N PRO A 246 -17.30 24.23 21.90
CA PRO A 246 -17.49 23.06 21.05
C PRO A 246 -18.44 23.42 19.89
N GLU A 247 -18.11 23.03 18.66
CA GLU A 247 -19.05 22.26 17.81
C GLU A 247 -18.48 21.76 16.47
N ASP A 248 -17.47 22.37 15.83
CA ASP A 248 -17.30 22.12 14.38
C ASP A 248 -15.98 21.54 13.86
N VAL A 249 -14.99 21.18 14.68
CA VAL A 249 -13.69 20.72 14.15
C VAL A 249 -13.09 19.55 14.93
N TYR A 250 -13.82 18.44 15.04
CA TYR A 250 -13.10 17.17 14.99
C TYR A 250 -12.90 16.86 13.50
N PRO A 251 -11.67 16.86 12.96
CA PRO A 251 -11.44 16.06 11.76
C PRO A 251 -11.93 14.64 12.08
N ASP A 252 -12.33 13.86 11.08
CA ASP A 252 -12.72 12.47 11.28
C ASP A 252 -11.51 11.65 11.76
N VAL A 253 -11.07 11.85 13.02
CA VAL A 253 -9.88 11.28 13.64
C VAL A 253 -10.07 9.77 13.79
N ALA A 254 -11.32 9.34 13.89
CA ALA A 254 -11.69 7.93 13.90
C ALA A 254 -11.31 7.22 12.58
N SER A 255 -11.15 7.93 11.47
CA SER A 255 -10.71 7.36 10.18
C SER A 255 -9.22 7.53 9.89
N THR A 256 -8.53 8.46 10.57
CA THR A 256 -7.14 8.80 10.25
C THR A 256 -6.15 7.89 10.97
N GLY A 257 -5.54 6.98 10.22
CA GLY A 257 -4.43 6.11 10.67
C GLY A 257 -4.81 4.66 10.93
N GLU A 258 -6.09 4.31 10.78
CA GLU A 258 -6.55 2.92 10.90
C GLU A 258 -6.56 2.19 9.56
N ARG A 259 -6.31 2.87 8.43
CA ARG A 259 -6.33 2.27 7.10
C ARG A 259 -5.18 2.73 6.21
N VAL A 260 -4.49 1.79 5.60
CA VAL A 260 -3.50 2.04 4.53
C VAL A 260 -3.75 1.15 3.32
N ILE A 261 -3.35 1.62 2.15
CA ILE A 261 -3.31 0.80 0.94
C ILE A 261 -1.86 0.49 0.62
N VAL A 262 -1.58 -0.74 0.23
CA VAL A 262 -0.26 -1.22 -0.18
C VAL A 262 -0.39 -1.83 -1.57
N VAL A 263 0.47 -1.46 -2.52
CA VAL A 263 0.51 -2.10 -3.83
C VAL A 263 1.79 -2.93 -3.96
N SER A 264 1.64 -4.23 -4.24
CA SER A 264 2.74 -5.18 -4.28
C SER A 264 2.49 -6.28 -5.34
N HIS A 265 3.13 -7.44 -5.17
CA HIS A 265 3.28 -8.47 -6.18
C HIS A 265 2.79 -9.84 -5.68
N GLY A 266 2.78 -10.82 -6.58
CA GLY A 266 2.15 -12.12 -6.33
C GLY A 266 2.82 -12.90 -5.21
N ALA A 267 4.14 -13.11 -5.28
CA ALA A 267 4.83 -13.92 -4.28
C ALA A 267 4.86 -13.19 -2.92
N ALA A 268 5.03 -11.87 -2.92
CA ALA A 268 4.92 -11.06 -1.70
C ALA A 268 3.56 -11.23 -1.00
N ILE A 269 2.44 -11.11 -1.73
CA ILE A 269 1.09 -11.31 -1.16
C ILE A 269 0.89 -12.74 -0.63
N MET A 270 1.43 -13.74 -1.33
CA MET A 270 1.38 -15.13 -0.88
C MET A 270 2.10 -15.31 0.46
N GLU A 271 3.26 -14.68 0.63
CA GLU A 271 3.99 -14.69 1.91
C GLU A 271 3.23 -13.99 3.03
N LEU A 272 2.51 -12.90 2.73
CA LEU A 272 1.63 -12.25 3.70
C LEU A 272 0.47 -13.15 4.13
N TRP A 273 -0.16 -13.88 3.20
CA TRP A 273 -1.17 -14.88 3.57
C TRP A 273 -0.59 -15.97 4.47
N ARG A 274 0.60 -16.48 4.15
CA ARG A 274 1.31 -17.49 4.96
C ARG A 274 1.65 -16.99 6.36
N HIS A 275 1.91 -15.69 6.52
CA HIS A 275 2.17 -15.09 7.83
C HIS A 275 0.92 -15.09 8.74
N THR A 276 -0.27 -14.99 8.15
CA THR A 276 -1.54 -14.86 8.90
C THR A 276 -2.25 -16.16 9.23
N ASP A 277 -1.94 -17.28 8.56
CA ASP A 277 -2.65 -18.55 8.74
C ASP A 277 -1.68 -19.76 8.77
N PRO A 278 -1.69 -20.60 9.82
CA PRO A 278 -0.90 -21.84 9.90
C PRO A 278 -1.25 -22.85 8.79
N PRO A 279 -0.33 -23.78 8.45
CA PRO A 279 -0.28 -24.48 7.17
C PRO A 279 -1.33 -25.60 7.04
N ASN A 280 -2.62 -25.27 6.89
CA ASN A 280 -3.65 -26.31 6.75
C ASN A 280 -4.76 -26.04 5.73
N ASN A 281 -4.71 -24.93 5.00
CA ASN A 281 -5.54 -24.76 3.81
C ASN A 281 -4.65 -24.79 2.56
N SER A 282 -4.59 -25.96 1.93
CA SER A 282 -3.96 -26.27 0.64
C SER A 282 -4.61 -25.56 -0.55
N VAL A 283 -5.17 -24.37 -0.35
CA VAL A 283 -5.91 -23.68 -1.40
C VAL A 283 -4.91 -22.91 -2.26
N ARG A 284 -4.45 -23.58 -3.32
CA ARG A 284 -3.87 -22.95 -4.51
C ARG A 284 -4.82 -21.84 -5.00
N ARG A 285 -4.65 -20.61 -4.52
CA ARG A 285 -5.34 -19.44 -5.09
C ARG A 285 -4.34 -18.67 -5.92
N LYS A 286 -4.52 -18.71 -7.24
CA LYS A 286 -3.94 -17.71 -8.14
C LYS A 286 -4.33 -16.35 -7.58
N ILE A 287 -3.39 -15.44 -7.39
CA ILE A 287 -3.66 -14.07 -6.93
C ILE A 287 -3.92 -13.23 -8.19
N PRO A 288 -5.15 -12.86 -8.54
CA PRO A 288 -5.38 -12.12 -9.78
C PRO A 288 -4.72 -10.73 -9.73
N ASN A 289 -4.38 -10.17 -10.89
CA ASN A 289 -4.00 -8.76 -10.99
C ASN A 289 -5.12 -7.89 -10.42
N THR A 290 -4.73 -6.81 -9.74
CA THR A 290 -5.62 -5.90 -8.99
C THR A 290 -6.52 -6.51 -7.93
N SER A 291 -6.31 -7.78 -7.55
CA SER A 291 -7.02 -8.38 -6.43
C SER A 291 -6.71 -7.66 -5.10
N LEU A 292 -7.73 -7.54 -4.26
CA LEU A 292 -7.64 -6.94 -2.92
C LEU A 292 -7.45 -8.02 -1.85
N ASN A 293 -6.55 -7.75 -0.92
CA ASN A 293 -6.24 -8.59 0.23
C ASN A 293 -6.27 -7.72 1.47
N ILE A 294 -7.13 -8.03 2.43
CA ILE A 294 -7.36 -7.17 3.59
C ILE A 294 -6.84 -7.88 4.82
N PHE A 295 -5.87 -7.24 5.47
CA PHE A 295 -5.31 -7.69 6.73
C PHE A 295 -5.65 -6.67 7.82
N ARG A 296 -5.82 -7.14 9.04
CA ARG A 296 -5.83 -6.30 10.24
C ARG A 296 -4.65 -6.66 11.11
N ILE A 297 -3.86 -5.65 11.44
CA ILE A 297 -2.66 -5.82 12.26
C ILE A 297 -2.93 -5.13 13.59
N SER A 298 -2.89 -5.90 14.67
CA SER A 298 -2.97 -5.35 16.01
C SER A 298 -1.75 -4.48 16.29
N SER A 299 -2.01 -3.24 16.66
CA SER A 299 -0.96 -2.33 17.07
C SER A 299 -0.40 -2.60 18.47
N ALA A 300 -1.11 -3.39 19.28
CA ALA A 300 -0.70 -3.75 20.63
C ALA A 300 0.12 -5.04 20.66
N THR A 301 -0.37 -6.08 19.96
CA THR A 301 0.24 -7.42 19.99
C THR A 301 1.09 -7.71 18.75
N GLY A 302 0.92 -6.93 17.67
CA GLY A 302 1.51 -7.25 16.38
C GLY A 302 0.85 -8.43 15.67
N GLN A 303 -0.24 -8.98 16.21
CA GLN A 303 -0.95 -10.10 15.59
C GLN A 303 -1.64 -9.66 14.30
N TRP A 304 -1.53 -10.48 13.25
CA TRP A 304 -2.20 -10.28 11.98
C TRP A 304 -3.46 -11.14 11.86
N ILE A 305 -4.49 -10.60 11.22
CA ILE A 305 -5.74 -11.29 10.88
C ILE A 305 -6.00 -11.06 9.39
N LEU A 306 -6.18 -12.14 8.63
CA LEU A 306 -6.59 -12.07 7.23
C LEU A 306 -8.13 -12.01 7.14
N GLU A 307 -8.68 -10.84 6.78
CA GLU A 307 -10.12 -10.66 6.63
C GLU A 307 -10.61 -10.98 5.21
N LYS A 308 -9.79 -10.69 4.20
CA LYS A 308 -10.15 -10.93 2.81
C LYS A 308 -8.96 -11.34 1.96
N CYS A 309 -9.17 -12.32 1.08
CA CYS A 309 -8.13 -12.95 0.26
C CYS A 309 -8.56 -12.94 -1.22
N GLY A 310 -7.80 -12.26 -2.07
CA GLY A 310 -7.94 -12.32 -3.53
C GLY A 310 -9.26 -11.74 -4.09
N ASP A 311 -9.84 -10.71 -3.47
CA ASP A 311 -11.12 -10.14 -3.89
C ASP A 311 -11.02 -9.37 -5.20
N VAL A 312 -11.81 -9.80 -6.18
CA VAL A 312 -11.88 -9.26 -7.55
C VAL A 312 -13.29 -8.79 -7.91
N ALA A 313 -14.19 -8.61 -6.94
CA ALA A 313 -15.59 -8.21 -7.20
C ALA A 313 -15.72 -6.88 -7.96
N HIS A 314 -14.69 -6.03 -7.94
CA HIS A 314 -14.65 -4.79 -8.73
C HIS A 314 -14.47 -5.02 -10.23
N LEU A 315 -13.90 -6.17 -10.64
CA LEU A 315 -13.69 -6.50 -12.05
C LEU A 315 -14.97 -6.99 -12.74
N SER A 316 -15.94 -7.52 -11.99
CA SER A 316 -17.20 -8.04 -12.55
C SER A 316 -18.27 -6.97 -12.81
N GLN A 317 -18.13 -5.76 -12.27
CA GLN A 317 -19.19 -4.74 -12.29
C GLN A 317 -19.32 -3.94 -13.62
N ASN A 318 -18.53 -4.21 -14.66
CA ASN A 318 -18.45 -3.37 -15.87
C ASN A 318 -18.39 -4.14 -17.21
N ASP A 319 -18.95 -5.35 -17.33
CA ASP A 319 -18.75 -6.24 -18.51
C ASP A 319 -17.27 -6.50 -18.87
N PHE A 320 -16.38 -6.13 -17.95
CA PHE A 320 -14.93 -6.14 -18.14
C PHE A 320 -14.42 -7.58 -18.27
N LEU A 321 -15.10 -8.53 -17.62
CA LEU A 321 -14.81 -9.96 -17.65
C LEU A 321 -15.29 -10.69 -18.90
N GLU A 322 -16.34 -10.24 -19.61
CA GLU A 322 -16.88 -11.01 -20.74
C GLU A 322 -16.09 -10.83 -22.03
N ASN A 323 -15.44 -9.68 -22.24
CA ASN A 323 -14.76 -9.38 -23.51
C ASN A 323 -13.31 -8.87 -23.41
N ALA A 324 -12.81 -8.47 -22.23
CA ALA A 324 -11.51 -7.78 -22.12
C ALA A 324 -10.40 -8.57 -21.40
N PHE A 325 -10.75 -9.62 -20.65
CA PHE A 325 -9.77 -10.47 -19.99
C PHE A 325 -9.94 -11.89 -20.48
N GLY A 326 -9.16 -12.25 -21.49
CA GLY A 326 -8.90 -13.64 -21.82
C GLY A 326 -8.55 -14.37 -20.52
N GLY A 327 -9.42 -15.30 -20.15
CA GLY A 327 -9.29 -16.13 -18.96
C GLY A 327 -8.10 -17.06 -19.13
N ASP A 328 -6.89 -16.53 -18.97
CA ASP A 328 -5.70 -17.32 -19.12
C ASP A 328 -5.20 -17.62 -17.71
N GLY A 329 -5.58 -18.81 -17.24
CA GLY A 329 -5.03 -19.50 -16.07
C GLY A 329 -3.53 -19.81 -16.21
N ALA A 330 -2.75 -18.86 -16.72
CA ALA A 330 -1.42 -19.10 -17.25
C ALA A 330 -0.31 -18.21 -16.67
N SER A 331 -0.59 -17.13 -15.95
CA SER A 331 0.46 -16.40 -15.25
C SER A 331 0.78 -17.12 -13.93
N ALA A 332 1.69 -18.09 -14.00
CA ALA A 332 2.31 -18.72 -12.85
C ALA A 332 3.43 -17.83 -12.28
#